data_AF-A0A7Y7DGJ3-F1
#
_entry.id   AF-A0A7Y7DGJ3-F1
#
_cell.length_a   1.000
_cell.length_b   1.000
_cell.length_c   1.000
_cell.angle_alpha   90.00
_cell.angle_beta   90.00
_cell.angle_gamma   90.00
#
_symmetry.space_group_name_H-M   'P 1'
#
loop_
_entity.id
_entity.type
_entity.pdbx_description
1 polymer ?
#
loop_
_entity_poly.entity_id
_entity_poly.type
_entity_poly.pdbx_seq_one_letter_code
_entity_poly.pdbx_strand_id
1 'polypeptide(L)'
;ESTWEEIPVQGGSQLVNLMNLTGENSFLIGSEGFESGRINQIRLVLGENNYVVKGGEELELKTPSAQQSGLKIKLNQEIIAGNSYGIVIDFDVAKSIIVAGNSGNINLKPVLRAFLQETAGIQGQVLPAEAQPILVEAIQNGNSFSTFTNAEGAFVIQGLEPGNYSLKVTPNESFQPLELNDVAVEEGKITTADPIVLIPVE
;
A
#
# COMPACT_ATOMS: atom_id res chain seq x y z
N GLU A 1 -20.49 19.87 -13.59
CA GLU A 1 -20.83 19.24 -12.29
C GLU A 1 -19.86 18.10 -12.05
N SER A 2 -19.53 17.77 -10.81
CA SER A 2 -18.70 16.59 -10.52
C SER A 2 -19.62 15.37 -10.47
N THR A 3 -19.62 14.56 -11.52
CA THR A 3 -20.33 13.28 -11.56
C THR A 3 -19.46 12.21 -10.92
N TRP A 4 -20.05 11.44 -9.99
CA TRP A 4 -19.43 10.22 -9.46
C TRP A 4 -20.05 9.04 -10.20
N GLU A 5 -19.20 8.11 -10.60
CA GLU A 5 -19.60 6.83 -11.18
C GLU A 5 -19.16 5.72 -10.22
N GLU A 6 -20.09 4.80 -9.95
CA GLU A 6 -19.88 3.74 -8.99
C GLU A 6 -19.32 2.50 -9.70
N ILE A 7 -18.19 1.99 -9.21
CA ILE A 7 -17.63 0.72 -9.65
C ILE A 7 -17.94 -0.32 -8.56
N PRO A 8 -18.82 -1.31 -8.81
CA PRO A 8 -19.10 -2.34 -7.84
C PRO A 8 -17.88 -3.25 -7.64
N VAL A 9 -17.70 -3.75 -6.41
CA VAL A 9 -16.67 -4.75 -6.14
C VAL A 9 -17.02 -6.04 -6.90
N GLN A 10 -16.10 -6.55 -7.71
CA GLN A 10 -16.29 -7.78 -8.47
C GLN A 10 -16.49 -8.96 -7.51
N GLY A 11 -17.62 -9.66 -7.66
CA GLY A 11 -18.02 -10.72 -6.73
C GLY A 11 -18.68 -10.23 -5.44
N GLY A 12 -18.90 -8.92 -5.28
CA GLY A 12 -19.55 -8.31 -4.13
C GLY A 12 -18.61 -7.93 -2.99
N SER A 13 -19.18 -7.26 -1.98
CA SER A 13 -18.45 -6.84 -0.78
C SER A 13 -17.91 -8.04 -0.02
N GLN A 14 -16.60 -8.04 0.24
CA GLN A 14 -15.91 -9.13 0.94
C GLN A 14 -14.83 -8.59 1.88
N LEU A 15 -14.48 -9.39 2.87
CA LEU A 15 -13.34 -9.10 3.74
C LEU A 15 -12.04 -9.36 2.97
N VAL A 16 -11.11 -8.41 3.03
CA VAL A 16 -9.82 -8.48 2.35
C VAL A 16 -8.73 -8.33 3.39
N ASN A 17 -7.85 -9.33 3.50
CA ASN A 17 -6.66 -9.22 4.33
C ASN A 17 -5.57 -8.46 3.55
N LEU A 18 -5.31 -7.21 3.95
CA LEU A 18 -4.34 -6.34 3.29
C LEU A 18 -2.91 -6.88 3.34
N MET A 19 -2.56 -7.68 4.35
CA MET A 19 -1.23 -8.29 4.44
C MET A 19 -0.99 -9.34 3.36
N ASN A 20 -2.06 -9.91 2.77
CA ASN A 20 -1.97 -10.83 1.64
C ASN A 20 -1.77 -10.11 0.30
N LEU A 21 -1.91 -8.78 0.26
CA LEU A 21 -1.73 -7.95 -0.96
C LEU A 21 -0.34 -7.33 -1.02
N THR A 22 0.65 -8.06 -0.52
CA THR A 22 2.06 -7.67 -0.45
C THR A 22 2.88 -8.54 -1.39
N GLY A 23 4.08 -8.08 -1.77
CA GLY A 23 5.00 -8.82 -2.63
C GLY A 23 4.35 -9.29 -3.93
N GLU A 24 3.99 -8.34 -4.80
CA GLU A 24 3.34 -8.51 -6.11
C GLU A 24 1.87 -8.97 -6.09
N ASN A 25 1.33 -9.38 -4.94
CA ASN A 25 -0.09 -9.74 -4.84
C ASN A 25 -1.00 -8.51 -4.86
N SER A 26 -2.14 -8.61 -5.54
CA SER A 26 -3.14 -7.54 -5.63
C SER A 26 -4.57 -8.09 -5.63
N PHE A 27 -5.53 -7.23 -5.32
CA PHE A 27 -6.96 -7.55 -5.36
C PHE A 27 -7.64 -6.65 -6.39
N LEU A 28 -8.22 -7.27 -7.44
CA LEU A 28 -9.01 -6.55 -8.41
C LEU A 28 -10.34 -6.12 -7.77
N ILE A 29 -10.50 -4.82 -7.55
CA ILE A 29 -11.75 -4.27 -7.03
C ILE A 29 -12.83 -4.36 -8.10
N GLY A 30 -12.56 -3.90 -9.32
CA GLY A 30 -13.53 -3.93 -10.40
C GLY A 30 -13.03 -3.18 -11.63
N SER A 31 -13.85 -3.13 -12.66
CA SER A 31 -13.57 -2.45 -13.92
C SER A 31 -14.86 -1.89 -14.49
N GLU A 32 -14.81 -0.69 -15.05
CA GLU A 32 -15.96 -0.06 -15.70
C GLU A 32 -15.49 0.74 -16.93
N GLY A 33 -16.38 0.91 -17.90
CA GLY A 33 -16.15 1.74 -19.08
C GLY A 33 -16.44 3.21 -18.79
N PHE A 34 -15.42 4.07 -18.88
CA PHE A 34 -15.56 5.50 -18.66
C PHE A 34 -15.61 6.28 -19.98
N GLU A 35 -16.39 7.37 -20.00
CA GLU A 35 -16.27 8.37 -21.06
C GLU A 35 -14.90 9.07 -21.01
N SER A 36 -14.44 9.58 -22.15
CA SER A 36 -13.22 10.38 -22.19
C SER A 36 -13.38 11.63 -21.34
N GLY A 37 -12.35 11.95 -20.55
CA GLY A 37 -12.41 13.09 -19.64
C GLY A 37 -11.31 13.04 -18.58
N ARG A 38 -11.48 13.81 -17.50
CA ARG A 38 -10.47 13.89 -16.43
C ARG A 38 -11.02 13.36 -15.12
N ILE A 39 -10.42 12.30 -14.60
CA ILE A 39 -10.71 11.73 -13.28
C ILE A 39 -9.86 12.47 -12.25
N ASN A 40 -10.50 13.31 -11.45
CA ASN A 40 -9.80 14.06 -10.39
C ASN A 40 -9.53 13.20 -9.15
N GLN A 41 -10.49 12.35 -8.80
CA GLN A 41 -10.52 11.65 -7.51
C GLN A 41 -11.14 10.28 -7.66
N ILE A 42 -10.70 9.37 -6.80
CA ILE A 42 -11.34 8.09 -6.52
C ILE A 42 -11.89 8.13 -5.10
N ARG A 43 -12.98 7.42 -4.85
CA ARG A 43 -13.54 7.24 -3.51
C ARG A 43 -13.61 5.76 -3.18
N LEU A 44 -12.84 5.32 -2.20
CA LEU A 44 -12.92 3.97 -1.66
C LEU A 44 -13.92 3.95 -0.50
N VAL A 45 -14.92 3.08 -0.57
CA VAL A 45 -15.89 2.88 0.52
C VAL A 45 -15.54 1.59 1.23
N LEU A 46 -15.30 1.66 2.54
CA LEU A 46 -15.04 0.48 3.37
C LEU A 46 -16.35 -0.04 3.97
N GLY A 47 -16.44 -1.35 4.16
CA GLY A 47 -17.50 -1.96 4.95
C GLY A 47 -17.37 -1.69 6.45
N GLU A 48 -18.26 -2.25 7.25
CA GLU A 48 -18.31 -2.01 8.70
C GLU A 48 -17.40 -2.96 9.50
N ASN A 49 -17.12 -4.15 8.99
CA ASN A 49 -16.44 -5.23 9.70
C ASN A 49 -14.90 -5.18 9.54
N ASN A 50 -14.28 -4.06 9.90
CA ASN A 50 -12.82 -3.91 9.85
C ASN A 50 -12.20 -4.32 11.19
N TYR A 51 -11.13 -5.12 11.17
CA TYR A 51 -10.43 -5.56 12.38
C TYR A 51 -8.94 -5.77 12.12
N VAL A 52 -8.16 -5.86 13.20
CA VAL A 52 -6.77 -6.35 13.18
C VAL A 52 -6.65 -7.59 14.05
N VAL A 53 -5.73 -8.47 13.72
CA VAL A 53 -5.38 -9.63 14.56
C VAL A 53 -4.12 -9.32 15.33
N LYS A 54 -4.18 -9.37 16.66
CA LYS A 54 -3.02 -9.18 17.54
C LYS A 54 -2.95 -10.33 18.55
N GLY A 55 -1.86 -11.09 18.53
CA GLY A 55 -1.70 -12.23 19.45
C GLY A 55 -2.77 -13.32 19.30
N GLY A 56 -3.38 -13.44 18.11
CA GLY A 56 -4.47 -14.39 17.84
C GLY A 56 -5.87 -13.88 18.19
N GLU A 57 -6.01 -12.68 18.74
CA GLU A 57 -7.30 -12.05 19.04
C GLU A 57 -7.68 -11.04 17.94
N GLU A 58 -8.94 -11.08 17.51
CA GLU A 58 -9.52 -10.06 16.62
C GLU A 58 -9.93 -8.83 17.43
N LEU A 59 -9.35 -7.69 17.07
CA LEU A 59 -9.65 -6.40 17.66
C LEU A 59 -10.34 -5.54 16.61
N GLU A 60 -11.60 -5.20 16.86
CA GLU A 60 -12.40 -4.36 15.98
C GLU A 60 -11.75 -2.98 15.80
N LEU A 61 -11.66 -2.53 14.55
CA LEU A 61 -11.15 -1.23 14.20
C LEU A 61 -12.29 -0.23 14.06
N LYS A 62 -12.29 0.77 14.93
CA LYS A 62 -13.18 1.91 14.74
C LYS A 62 -12.69 2.77 13.57
N THR A 63 -13.63 3.19 12.73
CA THR A 63 -13.39 4.09 11.59
C THR A 63 -14.09 5.44 11.81
N PRO A 64 -13.46 6.41 12.52
CA PRO A 64 -14.15 7.64 12.94
C PRO A 64 -14.64 8.54 11.80
N SER A 65 -14.12 8.38 10.57
CA SER A 65 -14.36 9.31 9.46
C SER A 65 -14.73 8.65 8.12
N ALA A 66 -14.53 7.34 7.95
CA ALA A 66 -14.73 6.65 6.67
C ALA A 66 -16.20 6.29 6.38
N GLN A 67 -17.02 6.09 7.43
CA GLN A 67 -18.35 5.50 7.31
C GLN A 67 -19.41 6.40 6.63
N GLN A 68 -19.21 7.72 6.55
CA GLN A 68 -20.25 8.62 6.01
C GLN A 68 -19.96 9.22 4.63
N SER A 69 -18.70 9.31 4.19
CA SER A 69 -18.37 10.03 2.94
C SER A 69 -17.40 9.31 2.00
N GLY A 70 -16.91 8.13 2.40
CA GLY A 70 -15.87 7.38 1.69
C GLY A 70 -14.49 8.04 1.77
N LEU A 71 -13.45 7.25 1.53
CA LEU A 71 -12.05 7.69 1.55
C LEU A 71 -11.69 8.26 0.19
N LYS A 72 -11.59 9.59 0.11
CA LYS A 72 -11.25 10.30 -1.13
C LYS A 72 -9.75 10.28 -1.37
N ILE A 73 -9.36 9.87 -2.56
CA ILE A 73 -7.98 9.77 -3.02
C ILE A 73 -7.84 10.64 -4.26
N LYS A 74 -6.79 11.46 -4.35
CA LYS A 74 -6.53 12.26 -5.55
C LYS A 74 -5.84 11.37 -6.59
N LEU A 75 -6.24 11.52 -7.86
CA LEU A 75 -5.63 10.82 -8.99
C LEU A 75 -5.20 11.81 -10.09
N ASN A 76 -6.09 12.74 -10.47
CA ASN A 76 -5.85 13.73 -11.53
C ASN A 76 -5.41 13.14 -12.88
N GLN A 77 -6.06 12.07 -13.33
CA GLN A 77 -5.73 11.37 -14.57
C GLN A 77 -6.64 11.81 -15.73
N GLU A 78 -6.05 12.03 -16.91
CA GLU A 78 -6.78 12.17 -18.17
C GLU A 78 -7.04 10.78 -18.80
N ILE A 79 -8.30 10.54 -19.17
CA ILE A 79 -8.80 9.30 -19.77
C ILE A 79 -9.16 9.60 -21.23
N ILE A 80 -8.40 9.00 -22.14
CA ILE A 80 -8.62 9.06 -23.58
C ILE A 80 -9.41 7.82 -24.01
N ALA A 81 -10.44 8.02 -24.83
CA ALA A 81 -11.27 6.93 -25.36
C ALA A 81 -10.44 5.92 -26.17
N GLY A 82 -10.78 4.63 -26.03
CA GLY A 82 -10.09 3.54 -26.72
C GLY A 82 -8.86 2.98 -26.01
N ASN A 83 -8.44 3.58 -24.90
CA ASN A 83 -7.35 3.08 -24.06
C ASN A 83 -7.88 2.34 -22.82
N SER A 84 -7.07 1.43 -22.29
CA SER A 84 -7.29 0.80 -20.99
C SER A 84 -6.31 1.37 -19.97
N TYR A 85 -6.79 1.67 -18.77
CA TYR A 85 -5.98 2.23 -17.67
C TYR A 85 -6.08 1.31 -16.45
N GLY A 86 -4.94 0.81 -15.98
CA GLY A 86 -4.83 0.19 -14.68
C GLY A 86 -4.62 1.27 -13.62
N ILE A 87 -5.50 1.36 -12.63
CA ILE A 87 -5.34 2.27 -11.49
C ILE A 87 -5.12 1.43 -10.24
N VAL A 88 -4.01 1.68 -9.56
CA VAL A 88 -3.66 1.04 -8.31
C VAL A 88 -4.12 1.93 -7.16
N ILE A 89 -4.81 1.34 -6.18
CA ILE A 89 -5.06 1.96 -4.88
C ILE A 89 -4.11 1.31 -3.89
N ASP A 90 -3.14 2.08 -3.42
CA ASP A 90 -2.14 1.66 -2.46
C ASP A 90 -2.60 1.99 -1.04
N PHE A 91 -2.62 0.99 -0.16
CA PHE A 91 -3.04 1.09 1.23
C PHE A 91 -1.83 0.86 2.13
N ASP A 92 -1.29 1.93 2.71
CA ASP A 92 -0.15 1.84 3.62
C ASP A 92 -0.62 1.35 5.00
N VAL A 93 -0.58 0.04 5.22
CA VAL A 93 -1.04 -0.60 6.46
C VAL A 93 -0.26 -0.10 7.67
N ALA A 94 1.06 0.06 7.55
CA ALA A 94 1.93 0.47 8.64
C ALA A 94 1.57 1.85 9.20
N LYS A 95 1.14 2.78 8.34
CA LYS A 95 0.70 4.13 8.74
C LYS A 95 -0.78 4.24 9.04
N SER A 96 -1.58 3.23 8.69
CA SER A 96 -3.04 3.29 8.80
C SER A 96 -3.59 2.83 10.15
N ILE A 97 -2.80 2.09 10.94
CA ILE A 97 -3.22 1.55 12.24
C ILE A 97 -2.66 2.42 13.36
N ILE A 98 -3.55 2.98 14.19
CA ILE A 98 -3.18 3.87 15.29
C ILE A 98 -3.64 3.29 16.62
N VAL A 99 -2.70 3.08 17.54
CA VAL A 99 -3.01 2.74 18.93
C VAL A 99 -3.33 4.02 19.71
N ALA A 100 -4.55 4.13 20.21
CA ALA A 100 -5.05 5.28 20.93
C ALA A 100 -4.53 5.30 22.37
N GLY A 101 -3.36 5.91 22.58
CA GLY A 101 -2.82 6.29 23.88
C GLY A 101 -2.95 5.20 24.95
N ASN A 102 -3.33 5.61 26.18
CA ASN A 102 -3.40 4.72 27.34
C ASN A 102 -4.63 3.79 27.35
N SER A 103 -5.60 3.96 26.45
CA SER A 103 -6.80 3.11 26.45
C SER A 103 -6.60 1.78 25.71
N GLY A 104 -5.49 1.64 24.96
CA GLY A 104 -5.19 0.44 24.17
C GLY A 104 -6.10 0.22 22.96
N ASN A 105 -7.05 1.13 22.71
CA ASN A 105 -7.95 1.02 21.55
C ASN A 105 -7.17 1.17 20.25
N ILE A 106 -7.53 0.39 19.23
CA ILE A 106 -6.89 0.48 17.91
C ILE A 106 -7.88 1.13 16.95
N ASN A 107 -7.45 2.20 16.28
CA ASN A 107 -8.25 2.95 15.32
C ASN A 107 -7.68 2.77 13.91
N LEU A 108 -8.58 2.73 12.93
CA LEU A 108 -8.21 2.77 11.51
C LEU A 108 -8.25 4.21 11.01
N LYS A 109 -7.10 4.71 10.58
CA LYS A 109 -6.93 6.00 9.89
C LYS A 109 -6.22 5.76 8.56
N PRO A 110 -6.94 5.37 7.51
CA PRO A 110 -6.34 4.93 6.25
C PRO A 110 -5.43 6.00 5.63
N VAL A 111 -4.24 5.57 5.23
CA VAL A 111 -3.29 6.33 4.41
C VAL A 111 -3.29 5.68 3.03
N LEU A 112 -3.87 6.38 2.06
CA LEU A 112 -4.13 5.87 0.72
C LEU A 112 -3.47 6.73 -0.35
N ARG A 113 -3.03 6.08 -1.43
CA ARG A 113 -2.60 6.73 -2.67
C ARG A 113 -3.27 6.05 -3.85
N ALA A 114 -3.42 6.78 -4.95
CA ALA A 114 -3.87 6.22 -6.22
C ALA A 114 -2.97 6.72 -7.34
N PHE A 115 -2.58 5.81 -8.24
CA PHE A 115 -1.69 6.09 -9.36
C PHE A 115 -1.92 5.07 -10.48
N LEU A 116 -1.41 5.36 -11.68
CA LEU A 116 -1.47 4.40 -12.78
C LEU A 116 -0.53 3.21 -12.51
N GLN A 117 -0.96 2.01 -12.87
CA GLN A 117 -0.20 0.78 -12.66
C GLN A 117 1.20 0.82 -13.29
N GLU A 118 1.36 1.52 -14.42
CA GLU A 118 2.63 1.70 -15.14
C GLU A 118 3.60 2.70 -14.47
N THR A 119 3.29 3.18 -13.26
CA THR A 119 4.17 4.12 -12.54
C THR A 119 5.41 3.40 -12.02
N ALA A 120 6.53 4.13 -11.95
CA ALA A 120 7.78 3.62 -11.44
C ALA A 120 7.71 3.14 -9.97
N GLY A 121 8.70 2.34 -9.59
CA GLY A 121 8.73 1.74 -8.26
C GLY A 121 10.01 0.96 -7.97
N ILE A 122 10.04 0.33 -6.81
CA ILE A 122 11.13 -0.53 -6.35
C ILE A 122 10.53 -1.87 -5.94
N GLN A 123 11.15 -2.96 -6.34
CA GLN A 123 10.85 -4.29 -5.86
C GLN A 123 12.12 -5.01 -5.44
N GLY A 124 11.97 -6.07 -4.65
CA GLY A 124 13.09 -6.89 -4.23
C GLY A 124 12.66 -7.98 -3.28
N GLN A 125 13.65 -8.66 -2.71
CA GLN A 125 13.45 -9.72 -1.73
C GLN A 125 14.33 -9.46 -0.50
N VAL A 126 13.74 -9.61 0.69
CA VAL A 126 14.45 -9.55 1.96
C VAL A 126 14.50 -10.95 2.57
N LEU A 127 15.69 -11.37 2.98
CA LEU A 127 15.98 -12.67 3.57
C LEU A 127 16.64 -12.49 4.96
N PRO A 128 16.46 -13.46 5.87
CA PRO A 128 15.73 -14.72 5.67
C PRO A 128 14.25 -14.61 6.07
N ALA A 129 13.44 -15.63 5.79
CA ALA A 129 12.00 -15.62 6.08
C ALA A 129 11.69 -15.56 7.59
N GLU A 130 12.61 -15.96 8.44
CA GLU A 130 12.50 -15.87 9.90
C GLU A 130 12.56 -14.42 10.40
N ALA A 131 12.95 -13.45 9.56
CA ALA A 131 12.95 -12.03 9.91
C ALA A 131 11.55 -11.38 9.84
N GLN A 132 10.52 -12.11 9.42
CA GLN A 132 9.14 -11.64 9.32
C GLN A 132 8.53 -11.24 10.69
N PRO A 133 7.62 -10.26 10.73
CA PRO A 133 7.22 -9.39 9.63
C PRO A 133 8.31 -8.37 9.27
N ILE A 134 8.51 -8.10 7.98
CA ILE A 134 9.50 -7.12 7.50
C ILE A 134 8.79 -5.93 6.87
N LEU A 135 9.01 -4.73 7.42
CA LEU A 135 8.58 -3.46 6.85
C LEU A 135 9.69 -2.89 5.96
N VAL A 136 9.36 -2.54 4.72
CA VAL A 136 10.26 -1.84 3.80
C VAL A 136 9.71 -0.43 3.57
N GLU A 137 10.53 0.59 3.81
CA GLU A 137 10.20 1.99 3.59
C GLU A 137 11.15 2.60 2.55
N ALA A 138 10.60 3.13 1.45
CA ALA A 138 11.32 3.98 0.51
C ALA A 138 11.17 5.45 0.91
N ILE A 139 12.29 6.13 1.13
CA ILE A 139 12.34 7.49 1.68
C ILE A 139 13.08 8.41 0.70
N GLN A 140 12.44 9.52 0.34
CA GLN A 140 13.04 10.58 -0.48
C GLN A 140 12.48 11.93 -0.08
N ASN A 141 13.36 12.92 0.13
CA ASN A 141 12.99 14.31 0.45
C ASN A 141 11.99 14.45 1.62
N GLY A 142 12.07 13.58 2.62
CA GLY A 142 11.17 13.56 3.78
C GLY A 142 9.82 12.89 3.54
N ASN A 143 9.51 12.48 2.31
CA ASN A 143 8.39 11.59 2.03
C ASN A 143 8.83 10.13 2.26
N SER A 144 7.97 9.32 2.85
CA SER A 144 8.17 7.88 2.91
C SER A 144 6.98 7.12 2.35
N PHE A 145 7.25 5.98 1.73
CA PHE A 145 6.29 5.04 1.18
C PHE A 145 6.64 3.66 1.70
N SER A 146 5.67 2.93 2.24
CA SER A 146 5.98 1.69 2.95
C SER A 146 5.09 0.54 2.53
N THR A 147 5.67 -0.66 2.60
CA THR A 147 4.99 -1.92 2.35
C THR A 147 5.58 -3.00 3.25
N PHE A 148 4.80 -4.03 3.52
CA PHE A 148 5.35 -5.24 4.12
C PHE A 148 5.83 -6.19 3.02
N THR A 149 6.80 -7.03 3.34
CA THR A 149 7.11 -8.19 2.49
C THR A 149 6.04 -9.27 2.61
N ASN A 150 5.89 -10.10 1.59
CA ASN A 150 5.11 -11.33 1.68
C ASN A 150 5.87 -12.45 2.43
N ALA A 151 5.30 -13.67 2.47
CA ALA A 151 5.87 -14.81 3.18
C ALA A 151 7.25 -15.25 2.65
N GLU A 152 7.51 -15.00 1.36
CA GLU A 152 8.79 -15.27 0.70
C GLU A 152 9.80 -14.12 0.84
N GLY A 153 9.43 -13.05 1.55
CA GLY A 153 10.27 -11.86 1.72
C GLY A 153 10.21 -10.89 0.55
N ALA A 154 9.38 -11.11 -0.46
CA ALA A 154 9.27 -10.22 -1.62
C ALA A 154 8.46 -8.97 -1.26
N PHE A 155 8.88 -7.81 -1.78
CA PHE A 155 8.18 -6.54 -1.61
C PHE A 155 8.10 -5.78 -2.93
N VAL A 156 7.10 -4.90 -3.04
CA VAL A 156 6.97 -3.94 -4.13
C VAL A 156 6.45 -2.61 -3.55
N ILE A 157 7.13 -1.51 -3.87
CA ILE A 157 6.68 -0.14 -3.61
C ILE A 157 6.53 0.54 -4.96
N GLN A 158 5.28 0.76 -5.40
CA GLN A 158 4.95 1.43 -6.67
C GLN A 158 4.46 2.86 -6.44
N GLY A 159 4.29 3.60 -7.54
CA GLY A 159 3.82 4.97 -7.48
C GLY A 159 4.89 5.94 -6.98
N LEU A 160 6.16 5.64 -7.29
CA LEU A 160 7.30 6.46 -6.94
C LEU A 160 7.65 7.40 -8.10
N GLU A 161 8.12 8.60 -7.76
CA GLU A 161 8.66 9.53 -8.75
C GLU A 161 10.12 9.12 -9.07
N PRO A 162 10.62 9.41 -10.29
CA PRO A 162 12.02 9.14 -10.60
C PRO A 162 12.97 9.89 -9.68
N GLY A 163 14.02 9.22 -9.23
CA GLY A 163 15.03 9.79 -8.34
C GLY A 163 15.67 8.75 -7.44
N ASN A 164 16.49 9.20 -6.49
CA ASN A 164 17.17 8.31 -5.55
C ASN A 164 16.41 8.25 -4.22
N TYR A 165 16.29 7.05 -3.68
CA TYR A 165 15.62 6.75 -2.41
C TYR A 165 16.60 6.09 -1.43
N SER A 166 16.38 6.33 -0.14
CA SER A 166 16.85 5.42 0.91
C SER A 166 15.81 4.33 1.13
N LEU A 167 16.23 3.07 1.12
CA LEU A 167 15.40 1.92 1.52
C LEU A 167 15.74 1.53 2.95
N LYS A 168 14.82 1.75 3.87
CA LYS A 168 14.91 1.27 5.25
C LYS A 168 14.15 -0.04 5.39
N VAL A 169 14.82 -1.07 5.86
CA VAL A 169 14.28 -2.40 6.10
C VAL A 169 14.26 -2.66 7.60
N THR A 170 13.06 -2.83 8.15
CA THR A 170 12.82 -3.05 9.59
C THR A 170 12.23 -4.45 9.79
N PRO A 171 13.03 -5.43 10.23
CA PRO A 171 12.55 -6.78 10.54
C PRO A 171 11.96 -6.89 11.95
N ASN A 172 11.63 -8.11 12.36
CA ASN A 172 11.38 -8.44 13.76
C ASN A 172 12.63 -8.23 14.66
N GLU A 173 12.42 -8.36 15.97
CA GLU A 173 13.45 -8.08 17.00
C GLU A 173 14.67 -9.01 16.97
N SER A 174 14.62 -10.14 16.26
CA SER A 174 15.73 -11.09 16.16
C SER A 174 16.76 -10.72 15.10
N PHE A 175 16.49 -9.70 14.28
CA PHE A 175 17.38 -9.25 13.20
C PHE A 175 17.62 -7.74 13.28
N GLN A 176 18.79 -7.30 12.80
CA GLN A 176 19.16 -5.90 12.77
C GLN A 176 18.45 -5.19 11.60
N PRO A 177 17.92 -3.97 11.81
CA PRO A 177 17.44 -3.15 10.72
C PRO A 177 18.58 -2.75 9.79
N LEU A 178 18.26 -2.56 8.52
CA LEU A 178 19.22 -2.18 7.49
C LEU A 178 18.71 -0.96 6.72
N GLU A 179 19.63 -0.10 6.31
CA GLU A 179 19.33 1.03 5.43
C GLU A 179 20.25 0.99 4.21
N LEU A 180 19.66 1.02 3.02
CA LEU A 180 20.35 1.10 1.74
C LEU A 180 20.13 2.48 1.15
N ASN A 181 21.22 3.21 0.89
CA ASN A 181 21.15 4.54 0.30
C ASN A 181 21.25 4.49 -1.22
N ASP A 182 20.82 5.56 -1.87
CA ASP A 182 21.00 5.82 -3.30
C ASP A 182 20.38 4.74 -4.22
N VAL A 183 19.23 4.19 -3.83
CA VAL A 183 18.46 3.28 -4.70
C VAL A 183 17.74 4.09 -5.77
N ALA A 184 18.19 3.94 -7.01
CA ALA A 184 17.66 4.69 -8.15
C ALA A 184 16.30 4.15 -8.62
N VAL A 185 15.37 5.09 -8.86
CA VAL A 185 14.08 4.84 -9.51
C VAL A 185 14.08 5.57 -10.85
N GLU A 186 13.87 4.81 -11.92
CA GLU A 186 13.78 5.32 -13.29
C GLU A 186 12.32 5.48 -13.69
N GLU A 187 12.03 6.45 -14.55
CA GLU A 187 10.67 6.72 -15.04
C GLU A 187 10.07 5.49 -15.75
N GLY A 188 8.80 5.18 -15.41
CA GLY A 188 8.04 4.10 -16.03
C GLY A 188 8.61 2.69 -15.82
N LYS A 189 9.50 2.50 -14.83
CA LYS A 189 10.17 1.21 -14.59
C LYS A 189 10.10 0.82 -13.12
N ILE A 190 9.91 -0.48 -12.88
CA ILE A 190 10.14 -1.06 -11.55
C ILE A 190 11.61 -1.45 -11.43
N THR A 191 12.34 -0.79 -10.54
CA THR A 191 13.73 -1.12 -10.22
C THR A 191 13.76 -2.38 -9.35
N THR A 192 14.46 -3.43 -9.79
CA THR A 192 14.74 -4.61 -8.95
C THR A 192 15.99 -4.36 -8.13
N ALA A 193 15.86 -4.31 -6.81
CA ALA A 193 16.98 -4.30 -5.87
C ALA A 193 17.61 -5.70 -5.76
N ASP A 194 18.92 -5.75 -5.52
CA ASP A 194 19.60 -6.99 -5.16
C ASP A 194 18.99 -7.60 -3.89
N PRO A 195 19.02 -8.93 -3.72
CA PRO A 195 18.51 -9.58 -2.51
C PRO A 195 19.14 -8.99 -1.25
N ILE A 196 18.29 -8.55 -0.32
CA ILE A 196 18.68 -7.94 0.94
C ILE A 196 18.78 -9.04 1.99
N VAL A 197 19.97 -9.25 2.56
CA VAL A 197 20.19 -10.27 3.60
C VAL A 197 20.42 -9.60 4.94
N LEU A 198 19.51 -9.85 5.88
CA LEU A 198 19.54 -9.32 7.22
C LEU A 198 20.44 -10.16 8.14
N ILE A 199 21.01 -9.49 9.14
CA ILE A 199 21.92 -10.09 10.11
C ILE A 199 21.16 -10.30 11.43
N PRO A 200 21.28 -11.47 12.10
CA PRO A 200 20.70 -11.67 13.43
C PRO A 200 21.24 -10.68 14.47
N VAL A 201 20.43 -10.38 15.48
CA VAL A 201 20.90 -9.72 16.70
C VAL A 201 21.67 -10.74 17.54
N GLU A 202 22.87 -10.37 18.02
CA GLU A 202 23.68 -11.19 18.93
C GLU A 202 23.13 -11.21 20.37
#